data_AF-A0A3B8Y877-F1
#
_entry.id   AF-A0A3B8Y877-F1
#
_cell.length_a   1.000
_cell.length_b   1.000
_cell.length_c   1.000
_cell.angle_alpha   90.00
_cell.angle_beta   90.00
_cell.angle_gamma   90.00
#
_symmetry.space_group_name_H-M   'P 1'
#
loop_
_entity.id
_entity.type
_entity.pdbx_description
1 polymer ?
#
loop_
_entity_poly.entity_id
_entity_poly.type
_entity_poly.pdbx_seq_one_letter_code
_entity_poly.pdbx_strand_id
1 'polypeptide(L)'
;MAQTVLTGNKLVKFLKKTIKITIATQGIDRGTRSGDKELDLLARKLAKRPFISLEQTQTVAEKVAQSIIELSQEKGKKNLDQGIIKQVALKTKFEVLVPSPQTTSDLPSASPTETVSQAEVQTTSPQNPEIISDTDQQSPITVIQEESPSSETKEEEEKKQANSDLKGLKERITEDIKAAMKAKDKIRLETVRSIKKALLEKEVSLRPSGQETLTPEQELELLSQEAKQRRDSIEQYRQGGRDDLADKEAAELAIIETYLPPQLSEEELGKIIEEIIASVGATSSQDMGRVMGTAMQQLKGKADGKKVQQLVKDKLA
;
A
#
# COMPACT_ATOMS: atom_id res chain seq x y z
N MET A 1 -24.79 -22.39 8.14
CA MET A 1 -24.91 -21.11 7.40
C MET A 1 -23.61 -20.35 7.58
N ALA A 2 -22.96 -19.90 6.50
CA ALA A 2 -21.69 -19.18 6.59
C ALA A 2 -21.88 -17.89 7.41
N GLN A 3 -21.14 -17.74 8.51
CA GLN A 3 -21.15 -16.50 9.27
C GLN A 3 -20.50 -15.41 8.40
N THR A 4 -21.31 -14.48 7.90
CA THR A 4 -20.81 -13.35 7.12
C THR A 4 -19.95 -12.46 8.01
N VAL A 5 -18.63 -12.50 7.83
CA VAL A 5 -17.68 -11.64 8.55
C VAL A 5 -17.42 -10.39 7.72
N LEU A 6 -17.64 -9.22 8.32
CA LEU A 6 -17.29 -7.94 7.72
C LEU A 6 -15.84 -7.59 8.06
N THR A 7 -15.07 -7.19 7.05
CA THR A 7 -13.66 -6.81 7.21
C THR A 7 -13.36 -5.44 6.59
N GLY A 8 -12.28 -4.80 7.07
CA GLY A 8 -11.74 -3.58 6.51
C GLY A 8 -12.77 -2.44 6.37
N ASN A 9 -12.80 -1.79 5.20
CA ASN A 9 -13.70 -0.67 4.95
C ASN A 9 -15.19 -1.04 5.00
N LYS A 10 -15.55 -2.30 4.74
CA LYS A 10 -16.95 -2.77 4.83
C LYS A 10 -17.41 -2.78 6.29
N LEU A 11 -16.54 -3.21 7.20
CA LEU A 11 -16.77 -3.18 8.65
C LEU A 11 -16.95 -1.75 9.17
N VAL A 12 -16.06 -0.83 8.78
CA VAL A 12 -16.16 0.59 9.17
C VAL A 12 -17.47 1.21 8.68
N LYS A 13 -17.85 0.97 7.41
CA LYS A 13 -19.11 1.46 6.84
C LYS A 13 -20.33 0.89 7.57
N PHE A 14 -20.30 -0.40 7.90
CA PHE A 14 -21.38 -1.05 8.63
C PHE A 14 -21.54 -0.47 10.04
N LEU A 15 -20.45 -0.40 10.83
CA LEU A 15 -20.46 0.19 12.17
C LEU A 15 -21.01 1.63 12.14
N LYS A 16 -20.52 2.47 11.22
CA LYS A 16 -20.98 3.85 11.07
C LYS A 16 -22.46 3.92 10.70
N LYS A 17 -22.92 3.07 9.77
CA LYS A 17 -24.32 3.02 9.33
C LYS A 17 -25.24 2.58 10.47
N THR A 18 -24.90 1.51 11.17
CA THR A 18 -25.69 0.96 12.27
C THR A 18 -25.78 1.97 13.41
N ILE A 19 -24.66 2.56 13.85
CA ILE A 19 -24.66 3.60 14.88
C ILE A 19 -25.55 4.78 14.48
N LYS A 20 -25.42 5.29 13.25
CA LYS A 20 -26.26 6.39 12.75
C LYS A 20 -27.75 6.04 12.74
N ILE A 21 -28.10 4.82 12.34
CA ILE A 21 -29.49 4.36 12.32
C ILE A 21 -30.06 4.41 13.74
N THR A 22 -29.38 3.78 14.70
CA THR A 22 -29.80 3.67 16.09
C THR A 22 -29.90 5.02 16.82
N ILE A 23 -28.97 5.96 16.60
CA ILE A 23 -29.07 7.28 17.26
C ILE A 23 -30.24 8.12 16.72
N ALA A 24 -30.58 7.98 15.45
CA ALA A 24 -31.67 8.76 14.86
C ALA A 24 -33.06 8.22 15.21
N THR A 25 -33.18 6.91 15.45
CA THR A 25 -34.42 6.35 16.02
C THR A 25 -34.74 6.93 17.39
N GLN A 26 -33.73 7.51 18.07
CA GLN A 26 -33.86 8.19 19.36
C GLN A 26 -33.84 9.73 19.25
N GLY A 27 -34.06 10.27 18.04
CA GLY A 27 -34.22 11.71 17.83
C GLY A 27 -32.92 12.54 17.83
N ILE A 28 -31.75 11.92 17.71
CA ILE A 28 -30.46 12.62 17.57
C ILE A 28 -30.18 12.91 16.09
N ASP A 29 -30.00 14.18 15.75
CA ASP A 29 -29.65 14.63 14.40
C ASP A 29 -28.25 14.17 13.99
N ARG A 30 -28.16 13.59 12.78
CA ARG A 30 -26.93 13.06 12.17
C ARG A 30 -26.11 14.14 11.45
N GLY A 31 -26.61 15.38 11.34
CA GLY A 31 -26.14 16.41 10.39
C GLY A 31 -24.86 17.18 10.74
N THR A 32 -24.20 16.90 11.87
CA THR A 32 -23.01 17.69 12.26
C THR A 32 -21.75 17.18 11.55
N ARG A 33 -21.04 18.09 10.85
CA ARG A 33 -19.76 17.76 10.19
C ARG A 33 -18.67 17.32 11.19
N SER A 34 -18.69 17.86 12.41
CA SER A 34 -17.77 17.50 13.48
C SER A 34 -18.11 16.15 14.11
N GLY A 35 -19.39 15.89 14.38
CA GLY A 35 -19.86 14.61 14.90
C GLY A 35 -19.64 13.46 13.92
N ASP A 36 -19.88 13.69 12.63
CA ASP A 36 -19.65 12.64 11.62
C ASP A 36 -18.17 12.25 11.47
N LYS A 37 -17.26 13.22 11.59
CA LYS A 37 -15.82 12.99 11.57
C LYS A 37 -15.37 12.16 12.77
N GLU A 38 -15.83 12.50 13.97
CA GLU A 38 -15.50 11.73 15.18
C GLU A 38 -16.13 10.33 15.16
N LEU A 39 -17.33 10.20 14.61
CA LEU A 39 -17.95 8.89 14.42
C LEU A 39 -17.17 8.01 13.44
N ASP A 40 -16.59 8.59 12.38
CA ASP A 40 -15.69 7.87 11.46
C ASP A 40 -14.43 7.37 12.18
N LEU A 41 -13.83 8.22 13.04
CA LEU A 41 -12.67 7.86 13.84
C LEU A 41 -12.98 6.74 14.84
N LEU A 42 -14.14 6.82 15.50
CA LEU A 42 -14.62 5.78 16.41
C LEU A 42 -14.87 4.46 15.67
N ALA A 43 -15.52 4.49 14.51
CA ALA A 43 -15.76 3.30 13.68
C ALA A 43 -14.45 2.65 13.21
N ARG A 44 -13.44 3.44 12.84
CA ARG A 44 -12.10 2.93 12.53
C ARG A 44 -11.41 2.32 13.75
N LYS A 45 -11.54 2.94 14.92
CA LYS A 45 -10.98 2.42 16.19
C LYS A 45 -11.63 1.07 16.56
N LEU A 46 -12.94 0.95 16.37
CA LEU A 46 -13.69 -0.30 16.55
C LEU A 46 -13.25 -1.38 15.55
N ALA A 47 -13.06 -1.00 14.28
CA ALA A 47 -12.67 -1.91 13.21
C ALA A 47 -11.21 -2.43 13.29
N LYS A 48 -10.38 -1.91 14.20
CA LYS A 48 -9.04 -2.46 14.48
C LYS A 48 -9.08 -3.85 15.14
N ARG A 49 -10.25 -4.26 15.65
CA ARG A 49 -10.44 -5.54 16.31
C ARG A 49 -11.19 -6.51 15.38
N PRO A 50 -10.81 -7.79 15.35
CA PRO A 50 -11.52 -8.79 14.55
C PRO A 50 -12.90 -9.05 15.16
N PHE A 51 -13.92 -9.07 14.30
CA PHE A 51 -15.26 -9.52 14.65
C PHE A 51 -15.45 -10.92 14.07
N ILE A 52 -16.04 -11.81 14.86
CA ILE A 52 -16.24 -13.22 14.53
C ILE A 52 -17.56 -13.41 13.79
N SER A 53 -18.54 -12.51 14.00
CA SER A 53 -19.84 -12.55 13.31
C SER A 53 -20.44 -11.17 13.02
N LEU A 54 -21.39 -11.13 12.07
CA LEU A 54 -22.20 -9.95 11.77
C LEU A 54 -23.03 -9.52 12.99
N GLU A 55 -23.59 -10.50 13.70
CA GLU A 55 -24.37 -10.28 14.93
C GLU A 55 -23.51 -9.61 16.00
N GLN A 56 -22.28 -10.09 16.22
CA GLN A 56 -21.34 -9.46 17.15
C GLN A 56 -21.03 -8.02 16.74
N THR A 57 -20.86 -7.78 15.43
CA THR A 57 -20.62 -6.44 14.90
C THR A 57 -21.81 -5.51 15.18
N GLN A 58 -23.03 -6.02 15.01
CA GLN A 58 -24.26 -5.28 15.26
C GLN A 58 -24.43 -4.97 16.75
N THR A 59 -24.25 -5.95 17.64
CA THR A 59 -24.33 -5.75 19.10
C THR A 59 -23.33 -4.69 19.58
N VAL A 60 -22.11 -4.69 19.04
CA VAL A 60 -21.09 -3.67 19.36
C VAL A 60 -21.53 -2.28 18.89
N ALA A 61 -22.05 -2.18 17.68
CA ALA A 61 -22.56 -0.92 17.14
C ALA A 61 -23.74 -0.37 17.95
N GLU A 62 -24.68 -1.23 18.34
CA GLU A 62 -25.87 -0.87 19.12
C GLU A 62 -25.49 -0.39 20.52
N LYS A 63 -24.57 -1.07 21.22
CA LYS A 63 -24.11 -0.63 22.54
C LYS A 63 -23.37 0.70 22.48
N VAL A 64 -22.54 0.91 21.46
CA VAL A 64 -21.87 2.20 21.24
C VAL A 64 -22.89 3.30 20.94
N ALA A 65 -23.90 3.02 20.12
CA ALA A 65 -24.98 3.97 19.85
C ALA A 65 -25.75 4.31 21.13
N GLN A 66 -26.07 3.32 21.96
CA GLN A 66 -26.77 3.50 23.23
C GLN A 66 -25.97 4.39 24.19
N SER A 67 -24.66 4.19 24.33
CA SER A 67 -23.81 5.08 25.12
C SER A 67 -23.75 6.51 24.57
N ILE A 68 -23.81 6.69 23.24
CA ILE A 68 -23.92 8.02 22.63
C ILE A 68 -25.26 8.65 22.98
N ILE A 69 -26.35 7.90 22.91
CA ILE A 69 -27.71 8.37 23.22
C ILE A 69 -27.81 8.82 24.68
N GLU A 70 -27.36 8.00 25.62
CA GLU A 70 -27.40 8.29 27.06
C GLU A 70 -26.65 9.57 27.40
N LEU A 71 -25.40 9.72 26.91
CA LEU A 71 -24.61 10.93 27.13
C LEU A 71 -25.20 12.15 26.40
N SER A 72 -25.91 11.94 25.29
CA SER A 72 -26.60 13.02 24.58
C SER A 72 -27.82 13.51 25.34
N GLN A 73 -28.59 12.61 25.94
CA GLN A 73 -29.72 12.93 26.78
C GLN A 73 -29.28 13.61 28.09
N GLU A 74 -28.26 13.08 28.76
CA GLU A 74 -27.66 13.66 29.98
C GLU A 74 -27.21 15.12 29.76
N LYS A 75 -26.69 15.41 28.57
CA LYS A 75 -26.15 16.74 28.21
C LYS A 75 -27.13 17.62 27.43
N GLY A 76 -28.38 17.18 27.25
CA GLY A 76 -29.40 17.91 26.49
C GLY A 76 -29.03 18.18 25.03
N LYS A 77 -28.18 17.35 24.43
CA LYS A 77 -27.74 17.50 23.03
C LYS A 77 -28.72 16.77 22.12
N LYS A 78 -29.27 17.51 21.15
CA LYS A 78 -30.14 16.99 20.08
C LYS A 78 -29.39 16.59 18.82
N ASN A 79 -28.10 16.92 18.73
CA ASN A 79 -27.27 16.71 17.56
C ASN A 79 -26.09 15.80 17.92
N LEU A 80 -25.56 15.10 16.92
CA LEU A 80 -24.36 14.28 17.05
C LEU A 80 -23.15 15.14 17.48
N ASP A 81 -22.84 15.18 18.77
CA ASP A 81 -21.80 16.05 19.32
C ASP A 81 -20.44 15.34 19.35
N GLN A 82 -19.40 16.02 18.85
CA GLN A 82 -18.03 15.49 18.83
C GLN A 82 -17.47 15.20 20.23
N GLY A 83 -17.84 16.00 21.24
CA GLY A 83 -17.39 15.83 22.61
C GLY A 83 -18.03 14.60 23.25
N ILE A 84 -19.31 14.35 22.95
CA ILE A 84 -19.99 13.12 23.37
C ILE A 84 -19.31 11.90 22.77
N ILE A 85 -19.05 11.91 21.46
CA ILE A 85 -18.41 10.77 20.79
C ILE A 85 -17.01 10.50 21.37
N LYS A 86 -16.23 11.54 21.64
CA LYS A 86 -14.92 11.40 22.31
C LYS A 86 -15.03 10.80 23.70
N GLN A 87 -16.04 11.22 24.48
CA GLN A 87 -16.28 10.67 25.80
C GLN A 87 -16.70 9.20 25.76
N VAL A 88 -17.56 8.81 24.81
CA VAL A 88 -17.86 7.39 24.58
C VAL A 88 -16.58 6.64 24.21
N ALA A 89 -15.78 7.16 23.28
CA ALA A 89 -14.53 6.53 22.84
C ALA A 89 -13.47 6.32 23.94
N LEU A 90 -13.57 7.10 25.04
CA LEU A 90 -12.74 7.00 26.24
C LEU A 90 -13.35 6.08 27.31
N LYS A 91 -14.67 6.13 27.50
CA LYS A 91 -15.41 5.33 28.49
C LYS A 91 -15.64 3.89 28.05
N THR A 92 -15.69 3.61 26.75
CA THR A 92 -15.85 2.25 26.25
C THR A 92 -14.61 1.42 26.60
N LYS A 93 -14.61 0.80 27.78
CA LYS A 93 -13.72 -0.34 28.08
C LYS A 93 -14.20 -1.49 27.23
N PHE A 94 -13.54 -1.68 26.10
CA PHE A 94 -13.86 -2.67 25.06
C PHE A 94 -13.62 -4.14 25.47
N GLU A 95 -13.74 -4.47 26.77
CA GLU A 95 -13.41 -5.76 27.37
C GLU A 95 -14.67 -6.52 27.84
N VAL A 96 -15.84 -5.86 27.91
CA VAL A 96 -17.10 -6.45 28.41
C VAL A 96 -18.16 -6.56 27.31
N LEU A 97 -17.77 -7.07 26.13
CA LEU A 97 -18.72 -7.28 25.02
C LEU A 97 -18.68 -8.68 24.42
N VAL A 98 -18.28 -9.66 25.21
CA VAL A 98 -18.40 -11.08 24.89
C VAL A 98 -19.02 -11.76 26.12
N PRO A 99 -20.25 -12.32 26.06
CA PRO A 99 -20.58 -13.38 26.99
C PRO A 99 -19.62 -14.53 26.70
N SER A 100 -18.88 -14.99 27.71
CA SER A 100 -18.12 -16.25 27.60
C SER A 100 -19.11 -17.37 27.24
N PRO A 101 -18.74 -18.34 26.38
CA PRO A 101 -19.53 -19.54 26.24
C PRO A 101 -19.36 -20.34 27.53
N GLN A 102 -20.25 -20.11 28.49
CA GLN A 102 -20.46 -20.99 29.63
C GLN A 102 -21.89 -21.53 29.48
N THR A 103 -21.98 -22.76 29.03
CA THR A 103 -22.30 -23.90 29.91
C THR A 103 -23.78 -23.86 30.24
N THR A 104 -24.58 -24.56 29.43
CA THR A 104 -25.93 -24.98 29.80
C THR A 104 -25.81 -25.96 30.97
N SER A 105 -25.74 -25.42 32.19
CA SER A 105 -26.05 -26.15 33.41
C SER A 105 -26.90 -25.23 34.28
N ASP A 106 -28.22 -25.35 34.16
CA ASP A 106 -29.02 -25.53 35.35
C ASP A 106 -30.27 -26.36 35.01
N LEU A 107 -30.47 -27.35 35.87
CA LEU A 107 -31.37 -28.49 35.82
C LEU A 107 -32.84 -28.07 36.10
N PRO A 108 -33.87 -28.91 35.83
CA PRO A 108 -34.13 -29.99 36.79
C PRO A 108 -34.60 -31.34 36.20
N SER A 109 -34.16 -32.39 36.90
CA SER A 109 -34.96 -33.56 37.30
C SER A 109 -35.55 -34.48 36.22
N ALA A 110 -34.91 -35.62 36.01
CA ALA A 110 -35.45 -36.94 36.41
C ALA A 110 -34.46 -38.08 36.03
N SER A 111 -33.98 -38.81 37.04
CA SER A 111 -33.41 -40.16 36.91
C SER A 111 -34.53 -41.19 36.65
N PRO A 112 -34.24 -42.50 36.53
CA PRO A 112 -33.16 -43.22 35.83
C PRO A 112 -33.78 -44.23 34.81
N THR A 113 -32.98 -44.98 34.02
CA THR A 113 -33.09 -46.46 33.85
C THR A 113 -32.00 -46.97 32.90
N GLU A 114 -31.16 -47.85 33.46
CA GLU A 114 -30.42 -49.00 32.95
C GLU A 114 -30.42 -49.36 31.44
N THR A 115 -29.24 -49.73 30.89
CA THR A 115 -28.86 -51.13 30.55
C THR A 115 -27.80 -51.22 29.44
N VAL A 116 -26.60 -51.68 29.84
CA VAL A 116 -25.70 -52.73 29.29
C VAL A 116 -25.49 -52.93 27.77
N SER A 117 -24.20 -53.17 27.45
CA SER A 117 -23.60 -54.18 26.51
C SER A 117 -22.82 -53.57 25.33
N GLN A 118 -21.48 -53.56 25.38
CA GLN A 118 -20.54 -54.60 24.93
C GLN A 118 -20.70 -55.03 23.46
N ALA A 119 -19.64 -54.84 22.65
CA ALA A 119 -18.84 -55.93 22.09
C ALA A 119 -17.72 -55.40 21.16
N GLU A 120 -16.56 -56.04 21.29
CA GLU A 120 -15.30 -55.89 20.56
C GLU A 120 -15.30 -56.53 19.14
N VAL A 121 -14.12 -56.42 18.52
CA VAL A 121 -13.41 -57.36 17.60
C VAL A 121 -13.27 -56.77 16.19
N GLN A 122 -12.15 -56.14 15.79
CA GLN A 122 -10.76 -56.61 15.54
C GLN A 122 -10.57 -57.35 14.20
N THR A 123 -9.37 -57.16 13.62
CA THR A 123 -8.70 -57.88 12.51
C THR A 123 -8.98 -57.39 11.08
N THR A 124 -8.04 -57.29 10.12
CA THR A 124 -6.56 -57.45 10.02
C THR A 124 -6.15 -56.95 8.61
N SER A 125 -4.89 -56.51 8.45
CA SER A 125 -4.17 -56.30 7.17
C SER A 125 -3.77 -57.66 6.53
N PRO A 126 -3.31 -57.74 5.25
CA PRO A 126 -1.86 -57.62 4.96
C PRO A 126 -1.46 -57.11 3.54
N GLN A 127 -0.15 -57.16 3.28
CA GLN A 127 0.77 -56.51 2.29
C GLN A 127 0.93 -57.13 0.86
N ASN A 128 1.23 -56.26 -0.14
CA ASN A 128 2.27 -56.26 -1.26
C ASN A 128 2.34 -57.43 -2.31
N PRO A 129 3.18 -57.43 -3.40
CA PRO A 129 3.82 -56.41 -4.29
C PRO A 129 3.76 -56.67 -5.85
N GLU A 130 4.43 -55.79 -6.63
CA GLU A 130 5.13 -55.95 -7.94
C GLU A 130 4.38 -55.99 -9.31
N ILE A 131 4.82 -55.17 -10.29
CA ILE A 131 5.44 -55.55 -11.60
C ILE A 131 5.73 -54.31 -12.51
N ILE A 132 7.04 -54.13 -12.81
CA ILE A 132 7.78 -53.83 -14.07
C ILE A 132 7.07 -53.28 -15.34
N SER A 133 7.64 -52.26 -15.99
CA SER A 133 8.14 -52.33 -17.40
C SER A 133 8.81 -51.03 -17.89
N ASP A 134 10.02 -51.22 -18.42
CA ASP A 134 10.86 -50.32 -19.22
C ASP A 134 10.20 -49.86 -20.54
N THR A 135 10.70 -48.74 -21.10
CA THR A 135 11.26 -48.71 -22.48
C THR A 135 11.97 -47.37 -22.74
N ASP A 136 13.28 -47.48 -22.99
CA ASP A 136 14.19 -46.54 -23.64
C ASP A 136 13.76 -46.19 -25.09
N GLN A 137 14.09 -44.98 -25.56
CA GLN A 137 15.07 -44.82 -26.66
C GLN A 137 15.39 -43.36 -27.02
N GLN A 138 16.68 -43.17 -27.26
CA GLN A 138 17.42 -41.95 -27.57
C GLN A 138 17.31 -41.50 -29.04
N SER A 139 17.42 -40.18 -29.23
CA SER A 139 18.21 -39.38 -30.20
C SER A 139 18.30 -39.79 -31.68
N PRO A 140 18.48 -38.81 -32.61
CA PRO A 140 19.85 -38.41 -32.91
C PRO A 140 20.09 -36.92 -33.20
N ILE A 141 21.37 -36.57 -33.07
CA ILE A 141 22.07 -35.32 -33.38
C ILE A 141 22.35 -35.24 -34.90
N THR A 142 22.30 -34.02 -35.49
CA THR A 142 23.09 -33.55 -36.67
C THR A 142 22.99 -32.01 -36.65
N VAL A 143 23.98 -31.21 -36.21
CA VAL A 143 25.24 -30.75 -36.84
C VAL A 143 25.07 -29.87 -38.11
N ILE A 144 25.23 -28.57 -37.85
CA ILE A 144 25.83 -27.46 -38.64
C ILE A 144 25.19 -27.03 -39.96
N GLN A 145 24.67 -25.79 -39.96
CA GLN A 145 25.01 -24.80 -40.99
C GLN A 145 24.99 -23.38 -40.40
N GLU A 146 26.10 -22.69 -40.62
CA GLU A 146 26.32 -21.27 -40.37
C GLU A 146 25.32 -20.43 -41.17
N GLU A 147 24.64 -19.47 -40.52
CA GLU A 147 24.37 -18.15 -41.09
C GLU A 147 24.33 -17.12 -39.97
N SER A 148 25.13 -16.06 -40.12
CA SER A 148 24.93 -14.80 -39.40
C SER A 148 23.66 -14.13 -39.94
N PRO A 149 22.91 -13.37 -39.12
CA PRO A 149 22.97 -11.93 -39.37
C PRO A 149 22.94 -11.09 -38.09
N SER A 150 23.96 -10.24 -38.01
CA SER A 150 24.10 -9.12 -37.10
C SER A 150 23.08 -8.03 -37.44
N SER A 151 21.80 -8.18 -37.08
CA SER A 151 20.83 -7.07 -37.18
C SER A 151 19.55 -7.19 -36.34
N GLU A 152 19.42 -8.17 -35.44
CA GLU A 152 18.18 -8.37 -34.66
C GLU A 152 18.15 -7.71 -33.28
N THR A 153 19.28 -7.17 -32.79
CA THR A 153 19.38 -6.69 -31.40
C THR A 153 18.76 -5.31 -31.14
N LYS A 154 18.70 -4.41 -32.12
CA LYS A 154 18.17 -3.05 -31.89
C LYS A 154 16.65 -2.96 -31.91
N GLU A 155 15.98 -3.67 -32.82
CA GLU A 155 14.51 -3.66 -32.88
C GLU A 155 13.87 -4.43 -31.72
N GLU A 156 14.53 -5.49 -31.21
CA GLU A 156 14.02 -6.25 -30.07
C GLU A 156 14.23 -5.51 -28.74
N GLU A 157 15.32 -4.74 -28.62
CA GLU A 157 15.53 -3.80 -27.50
C GLU A 157 14.57 -2.61 -27.57
N GLU A 158 14.34 -2.01 -28.75
CA GLU A 158 13.36 -0.93 -28.91
C GLU A 158 11.92 -1.41 -28.67
N LYS A 159 11.56 -2.64 -29.09
CA LYS A 159 10.24 -3.23 -28.81
C LYS A 159 10.08 -3.67 -27.34
N LYS A 160 11.14 -4.10 -26.66
CA LYS A 160 11.12 -4.37 -25.20
C LYS A 160 11.02 -3.06 -24.39
N GLN A 161 11.73 -2.03 -24.81
CA GLN A 161 11.66 -0.69 -24.22
C GLN A 161 10.26 -0.10 -24.41
N ALA A 162 9.70 -0.16 -25.62
CA ALA A 162 8.34 0.30 -25.91
C ALA A 162 7.23 -0.49 -25.18
N ASN A 163 7.42 -1.80 -24.94
CA ASN A 163 6.47 -2.62 -24.18
C ASN A 163 6.62 -2.42 -22.66
N SER A 164 7.80 -1.99 -22.18
CA SER A 164 8.01 -1.48 -20.83
C SER A 164 7.29 -0.15 -20.61
N ASP A 165 7.36 0.74 -21.61
CA ASP A 165 6.80 2.09 -21.54
C ASP A 165 5.26 2.11 -21.67
N LEU A 166 4.66 1.05 -22.25
CA LEU A 166 3.21 0.84 -22.31
C LEU A 166 2.60 0.28 -21.01
N LYS A 167 3.42 -0.18 -20.07
CA LYS A 167 2.96 -0.72 -18.79
C LYS A 167 3.11 0.33 -17.71
N GLY A 168 1.99 0.90 -17.25
CA GLY A 168 2.00 1.97 -16.24
C GLY A 168 2.85 1.62 -15.02
N LEU A 169 3.58 2.59 -14.46
CA LEU A 169 4.58 2.37 -13.40
C LEU A 169 4.04 1.51 -12.26
N LYS A 170 2.80 1.75 -11.83
CA LYS A 170 2.12 0.99 -10.77
C LYS A 170 1.97 -0.49 -11.07
N GLU A 171 1.70 -0.85 -12.32
CA GLU A 171 1.57 -2.23 -12.76
C GLU A 171 2.94 -2.90 -12.73
N ARG A 172 3.97 -2.23 -13.29
CA ARG A 172 5.37 -2.68 -13.23
C ARG A 172 5.82 -2.91 -11.78
N ILE A 173 5.60 -1.95 -10.88
CA ILE A 173 5.91 -2.07 -9.45
C ILE A 173 5.16 -3.25 -8.81
N THR A 174 3.89 -3.48 -9.16
CA THR A 174 3.11 -4.59 -8.60
C THR A 174 3.64 -5.95 -9.05
N GLU A 175 4.17 -6.04 -10.27
CA GLU A 175 4.84 -7.25 -10.76
C GLU A 175 6.21 -7.45 -10.15
N ASP A 176 6.99 -6.38 -10.01
CA ASP A 176 8.29 -6.43 -9.33
C ASP A 176 8.15 -6.86 -7.86
N ILE A 177 7.06 -6.49 -7.17
CA ILE A 177 6.75 -7.02 -5.83
C ILE A 177 6.62 -8.55 -5.89
N LYS A 178 5.88 -9.10 -6.88
CA LYS A 178 5.72 -10.55 -7.02
C LYS A 178 7.05 -11.23 -7.37
N ALA A 179 7.83 -10.62 -8.25
CA ALA A 179 9.14 -11.12 -8.65
C ALA A 179 10.11 -11.15 -7.46
N ALA A 180 10.20 -10.07 -6.69
CA ALA A 180 11.04 -9.97 -5.50
C ALA A 180 10.62 -10.99 -4.41
N MET A 181 9.31 -11.21 -4.24
CA MET A 181 8.82 -12.27 -3.34
C MET A 181 9.26 -13.68 -3.76
N LYS A 182 9.22 -13.99 -5.07
CA LYS A 182 9.67 -15.28 -5.60
C LYS A 182 11.18 -15.46 -5.48
N ALA A 183 11.94 -14.40 -5.78
CA ALA A 183 13.40 -14.38 -5.69
C ALA A 183 13.93 -14.31 -4.24
N LYS A 184 13.05 -14.06 -3.26
CA LYS A 184 13.41 -13.79 -1.85
C LYS A 184 14.38 -12.60 -1.70
N ASP A 185 14.34 -11.67 -2.64
CA ASP A 185 15.12 -10.43 -2.59
C ASP A 185 14.45 -9.44 -1.63
N LYS A 186 14.95 -9.43 -0.40
CA LYS A 186 14.38 -8.62 0.68
C LYS A 186 14.54 -7.12 0.41
N ILE A 187 15.70 -6.68 -0.10
CA ILE A 187 15.97 -5.26 -0.33
C ILE A 187 15.05 -4.77 -1.44
N ARG A 188 15.03 -5.46 -2.60
CA ARG A 188 14.13 -5.10 -3.70
C ARG A 188 12.68 -5.08 -3.26
N LEU A 189 12.24 -6.09 -2.50
CA LEU A 189 10.87 -6.16 -1.99
C LEU A 189 10.51 -4.98 -1.09
N GLU A 190 11.40 -4.58 -0.17
CA GLU A 190 11.20 -3.41 0.68
C GLU A 190 11.13 -2.13 -0.16
N THR A 191 12.06 -1.93 -1.09
CA THR A 191 12.11 -0.75 -1.96
C THR A 191 10.86 -0.62 -2.83
N VAL A 192 10.47 -1.67 -3.56
CA VAL A 192 9.30 -1.58 -4.46
C VAL A 192 7.98 -1.43 -3.70
N ARG A 193 7.89 -1.93 -2.47
CA ARG A 193 6.75 -1.65 -1.58
C ARG A 193 6.75 -0.20 -1.09
N SER A 194 7.92 0.35 -0.79
CA SER A 194 8.06 1.76 -0.43
C SER A 194 7.60 2.67 -1.57
N ILE A 195 8.07 2.42 -2.80
CA ILE A 195 7.64 3.14 -4.00
C ILE A 195 6.12 3.06 -4.16
N LYS A 196 5.54 1.86 -4.06
CA LYS A 196 4.08 1.68 -4.15
C LYS A 196 3.32 2.48 -3.10
N LYS A 197 3.83 2.52 -1.87
CA LYS A 197 3.24 3.31 -0.78
C LYS A 197 3.31 4.81 -1.10
N ALA A 198 4.47 5.30 -1.54
CA ALA A 198 4.66 6.70 -1.90
C ALA A 198 3.70 7.14 -3.02
N LEU A 199 3.52 6.31 -4.05
CA LEU A 199 2.56 6.56 -5.14
C LEU A 199 1.14 6.70 -4.59
N LEU A 200 0.69 5.76 -3.75
CA LEU A 200 -0.65 5.81 -3.14
C LEU A 200 -0.84 7.03 -2.22
N GLU A 201 0.19 7.40 -1.46
CA GLU A 201 0.16 8.55 -0.58
C GLU A 201 0.03 9.85 -1.36
N LYS A 202 0.80 9.99 -2.45
CA LYS A 202 0.69 11.14 -3.34
C LYS A 202 -0.68 11.22 -3.99
N GLU A 203 -1.28 10.09 -4.40
CA GLU A 203 -2.66 10.08 -4.92
C GLU A 203 -3.69 10.50 -3.90
N VAL A 204 -3.59 9.98 -2.68
CA VAL A 204 -4.46 10.40 -1.59
C VAL A 204 -4.34 11.89 -1.32
N SER A 205 -3.13 12.45 -1.44
CA SER A 205 -2.89 13.89 -1.29
C SER A 205 -3.53 14.74 -2.40
N LEU A 206 -3.70 14.20 -3.60
CA LEU A 206 -4.28 14.87 -4.78
C LEU A 206 -5.80 14.67 -4.93
N ARG A 207 -6.41 13.74 -4.18
CA ARG A 207 -7.87 13.56 -4.18
C ARG A 207 -8.69 14.83 -3.89
N PRO A 208 -8.28 15.73 -2.96
CA PRO A 208 -9.01 16.97 -2.72
C PRO A 208 -9.06 17.91 -3.94
N SER A 209 -8.09 17.82 -4.86
CA SER A 209 -8.09 18.56 -6.13
C SER A 209 -8.83 17.84 -7.27
N GLY A 210 -9.55 16.75 -6.96
CA GLY A 210 -10.33 15.99 -7.94
C GLY A 210 -9.52 15.02 -8.79
N GLN A 211 -8.23 14.85 -8.49
CA GLN A 211 -7.35 13.93 -9.21
C GLN A 211 -7.22 12.61 -8.45
N GLU A 212 -7.68 11.52 -9.05
CA GLU A 212 -7.66 10.19 -8.42
C GLU A 212 -6.36 9.41 -8.66
N THR A 213 -5.70 9.65 -9.79
CA THR A 213 -4.48 8.95 -10.23
C THR A 213 -3.38 9.92 -10.60
N LEU A 214 -2.13 9.55 -10.34
CA LEU A 214 -0.96 10.31 -10.81
C LEU A 214 -0.88 10.30 -12.34
N THR A 215 -0.41 11.39 -12.92
CA THR A 215 0.03 11.41 -14.31
C THR A 215 1.45 10.83 -14.40
N PRO A 216 1.89 10.30 -15.56
CA PRO A 216 3.25 9.78 -15.73
C PRO A 216 4.33 10.77 -15.30
N GLU A 217 4.08 12.05 -15.51
CA GLU A 217 4.94 13.14 -15.09
C GLU A 217 5.12 13.23 -13.58
N GLN A 218 4.02 13.10 -12.84
CA GLN A 218 4.02 13.18 -11.38
C GLN A 218 4.59 11.89 -10.77
N GLU A 219 4.45 10.75 -11.46
CA GLU A 219 5.09 9.50 -11.08
C GLU A 219 6.62 9.62 -11.17
N LEU A 220 7.16 10.15 -12.27
CA LEU A 220 8.59 10.42 -12.43
C LEU A 220 9.12 11.43 -11.42
N GLU A 221 8.36 12.49 -11.16
CA GLU A 221 8.72 13.50 -10.15
C GLU A 221 8.83 12.87 -8.75
N LEU A 222 7.87 12.02 -8.39
CA LEU A 222 7.89 11.29 -7.12
C LEU A 222 9.10 10.35 -7.02
N LEU A 223 9.37 9.55 -8.06
CA LEU A 223 10.54 8.67 -8.08
C LEU A 223 11.86 9.45 -7.97
N SER A 224 11.95 10.61 -8.63
CA SER A 224 13.11 11.50 -8.56
C SER A 224 13.31 12.03 -7.13
N GLN A 225 12.22 12.37 -6.45
CA GLN A 225 12.24 12.80 -5.05
C GLN A 225 12.69 11.67 -4.11
N GLU A 226 12.17 10.46 -4.27
CA GLU A 226 12.59 9.29 -3.49
C GLU A 226 14.08 8.99 -3.70
N ALA A 227 14.56 8.99 -4.95
CA ALA A 227 15.97 8.79 -5.26
C ALA A 227 16.85 9.86 -4.60
N LYS A 228 16.41 11.13 -4.62
CA LYS A 228 17.11 12.21 -3.91
C LYS A 228 17.17 11.95 -2.40
N GLN A 229 16.05 11.59 -1.78
CA GLN A 229 16.00 11.32 -0.33
C GLN A 229 16.99 10.22 0.07
N ARG A 230 17.15 9.18 -0.77
CA ARG A 230 18.16 8.14 -0.57
C ARG A 230 19.58 8.69 -0.69
N ARG A 231 19.89 9.48 -1.73
CA ARG A 231 21.21 10.13 -1.88
C ARG A 231 21.58 11.01 -0.68
N ASP A 232 20.62 11.82 -0.21
CA ASP A 232 20.80 12.68 0.96
C ASP A 232 21.04 11.84 2.23
N SER A 233 20.31 10.72 2.39
CA SER A 233 20.47 9.80 3.53
C SER A 233 21.80 9.05 3.51
N ILE A 234 22.27 8.62 2.33
CA ILE A 234 23.59 7.98 2.15
C ILE A 234 24.69 8.90 2.66
N GLU A 235 24.67 10.16 2.22
CA GLU A 235 25.66 11.16 2.64
C GLU A 235 25.61 11.40 4.15
N GLN A 236 24.41 11.59 4.72
CA GLN A 236 24.24 11.78 6.16
C GLN A 236 24.73 10.59 6.98
N TYR A 237 24.46 9.35 6.54
CA TYR A 237 24.92 8.16 7.25
C TYR A 237 26.43 7.98 7.16
N ARG A 238 27.05 8.25 6.01
CA ARG A 238 28.52 8.23 5.86
C ARG A 238 29.19 9.27 6.74
N GLN A 239 28.68 10.50 6.76
CA GLN A 239 29.16 11.55 7.66
C GLN A 239 29.04 11.16 9.14
N GLY A 240 28.01 10.39 9.48
CA GLY A 240 27.79 9.83 10.83
C GLY A 240 28.56 8.55 11.14
N GLY A 241 29.42 8.04 10.24
CA GLY A 241 30.15 6.78 10.42
C GLY A 241 29.26 5.53 10.45
N ARG A 242 28.09 5.59 9.82
CA ARG A 242 27.10 4.50 9.74
C ARG A 242 27.06 3.91 8.34
N ASP A 243 28.18 3.33 7.90
CA ASP A 243 28.32 2.75 6.57
C ASP A 243 27.31 1.61 6.33
N ASP A 244 26.93 0.88 7.39
CA ASP A 244 25.89 -0.15 7.35
C ASP A 244 24.54 0.36 6.83
N LEU A 245 24.17 1.57 7.25
CA LEU A 245 22.93 2.22 6.82
C LEU A 245 23.11 2.86 5.44
N ALA A 246 24.27 3.46 5.18
CA ALA A 246 24.58 4.05 3.88
C ALA A 246 24.53 3.00 2.75
N ASP A 247 25.09 1.82 2.98
CA ASP A 247 25.08 0.72 2.00
C ASP A 247 23.67 0.20 1.75
N LYS A 248 22.83 0.14 2.80
CA LYS A 248 21.41 -0.19 2.64
C LYS A 248 20.71 0.84 1.75
N GLU A 249 20.86 2.12 2.04
CA GLU A 249 20.26 3.21 1.26
C GLU A 249 20.78 3.22 -0.19
N ALA A 250 22.06 2.92 -0.41
CA ALA A 250 22.67 2.81 -1.74
C ALA A 250 22.08 1.64 -2.55
N ALA A 251 21.86 0.49 -1.92
CA ALA A 251 21.20 -0.64 -2.55
C ALA A 251 19.75 -0.30 -2.94
N GLU A 252 19.00 0.37 -2.06
CA GLU A 252 17.65 0.83 -2.38
C GLU A 252 17.63 1.89 -3.49
N LEU A 253 18.58 2.83 -3.49
CA LEU A 253 18.74 3.84 -4.53
C LEU A 253 18.95 3.20 -5.91
N ALA A 254 19.84 2.23 -6.01
CA ALA A 254 20.11 1.54 -7.28
C ALA A 254 18.84 0.89 -7.86
N ILE A 255 17.96 0.36 -7.01
CA ILE A 255 16.67 -0.20 -7.44
C ILE A 255 15.73 0.90 -7.94
N ILE A 256 15.63 2.03 -7.23
CA ILE A 256 14.78 3.17 -7.64
C ILE A 256 15.24 3.71 -8.99
N GLU A 257 16.55 3.82 -9.21
CA GLU A 257 17.14 4.33 -10.47
C GLU A 257 16.76 3.46 -11.68
N THR A 258 16.44 2.18 -11.50
CA THR A 258 15.93 1.33 -12.62
C THR A 258 14.55 1.73 -13.14
N TYR A 259 13.82 2.58 -12.41
CA TYR A 259 12.51 3.12 -12.79
C TYR A 259 12.60 4.56 -13.31
N LEU A 260 13.77 5.17 -13.25
CA LEU A 260 14.01 6.53 -13.74
C LEU A 260 14.73 6.50 -15.09
N PRO A 261 14.53 7.52 -15.93
CA PRO A 261 15.42 7.79 -17.05
C PRO A 261 16.87 7.91 -16.58
N PRO A 262 17.86 7.67 -17.47
CA PRO A 262 19.27 7.92 -17.16
C PRO A 262 19.46 9.33 -16.60
N GLN A 263 20.03 9.38 -15.39
CA GLN A 263 20.29 10.65 -14.71
C GLN A 263 21.52 11.31 -15.32
N LEU A 264 21.42 12.61 -15.58
CA LEU A 264 22.53 13.39 -16.10
C LEU A 264 23.58 13.62 -15.01
N SER A 265 24.85 13.53 -15.38
CA SER A 265 25.95 14.00 -14.53
C SER A 265 25.87 15.52 -14.36
N GLU A 266 26.55 16.06 -13.35
CA GLU A 266 26.57 17.50 -13.10
C GLU A 266 27.19 18.30 -14.26
N GLU A 267 28.19 17.72 -14.93
CA GLU A 267 28.83 18.31 -16.11
C GLU A 267 27.89 18.36 -17.31
N GLU A 268 27.20 17.26 -17.61
CA GLU A 268 26.20 17.20 -18.69
C GLU A 268 25.03 18.13 -18.41
N LEU A 269 24.56 18.16 -17.15
CA LEU A 269 23.52 19.07 -16.71
C LEU A 269 23.93 20.53 -16.90
N GLY A 270 25.17 20.86 -16.55
CA GLY A 270 25.74 22.19 -16.75
C GLY A 270 25.76 22.61 -18.22
N LYS A 271 26.20 21.73 -19.13
CA LYS A 271 26.22 21.98 -20.58
C LYS A 271 24.82 22.22 -21.14
N ILE A 272 23.85 21.37 -20.79
CA ILE A 272 22.47 21.52 -21.25
C ILE A 272 21.88 22.85 -20.75
N ILE A 273 22.16 23.25 -19.51
CA ILE A 273 21.69 24.54 -18.98
C ILE A 273 22.32 25.71 -19.75
N GLU A 274 23.62 25.66 -20.08
CA GLU A 274 24.26 26.68 -20.91
C GLU A 274 23.62 26.80 -22.29
N GLU A 275 23.36 25.67 -22.95
CA GLU A 275 22.66 25.62 -24.23
C GLU A 275 21.26 26.22 -24.12
N ILE A 276 20.53 25.91 -23.04
CA ILE A 276 19.21 26.49 -22.80
C ILE A 276 19.31 28.00 -22.62
N ILE A 277 20.24 28.50 -21.79
CA ILE A 277 20.45 29.93 -21.56
C ILE A 277 20.75 30.65 -22.89
N ALA A 278 21.63 30.08 -23.71
CA ALA A 278 21.97 30.62 -25.02
C ALA A 278 20.76 30.60 -25.97
N SER A 279 20.00 29.50 -26.01
CA SER A 279 18.84 29.34 -26.89
C SER A 279 17.71 30.32 -26.58
N VAL A 280 17.51 30.64 -25.30
CA VAL A 280 16.52 31.64 -24.89
C VAL A 280 17.11 33.06 -24.89
N GLY A 281 18.42 33.22 -25.09
CA GLY A 281 19.08 34.53 -25.00
C GLY A 281 18.93 35.18 -23.63
N ALA A 282 18.99 34.39 -22.56
CA ALA A 282 18.93 34.88 -21.19
C ALA A 282 20.29 35.49 -20.80
N THR A 283 20.27 36.69 -20.24
CA THR A 283 21.51 37.41 -19.85
C THR A 283 21.50 37.86 -18.40
N SER A 284 20.38 37.69 -17.70
CA SER A 284 20.25 38.15 -16.32
C SER A 284 19.33 37.24 -15.50
N SER A 285 19.41 37.39 -14.18
CA SER A 285 18.49 36.73 -13.24
C SER A 285 17.00 37.04 -13.50
N GLN A 286 16.66 38.09 -14.26
CA GLN A 286 15.27 38.37 -14.65
C GLN A 286 14.72 37.34 -15.64
N ASP A 287 15.60 36.71 -16.43
CA ASP A 287 15.24 35.69 -17.42
C ASP A 287 15.14 34.28 -16.82
N MET A 288 15.42 34.14 -15.52
CA MET A 288 15.42 32.84 -14.83
C MET A 288 14.10 32.09 -15.02
N GLY A 289 12.96 32.76 -15.01
CA GLY A 289 11.66 32.12 -15.24
C GLY A 289 11.54 31.45 -16.61
N ARG A 290 12.10 32.07 -17.65
CA ARG A 290 12.10 31.54 -19.02
C ARG A 290 13.03 30.34 -19.15
N VAL A 291 14.25 30.48 -18.62
CA VAL A 291 15.25 29.39 -18.59
C VAL A 291 14.71 28.19 -17.82
N MET A 292 14.11 28.42 -16.65
CA MET A 292 13.52 27.35 -15.83
C MET A 292 12.35 26.65 -16.52
N GLY A 293 11.51 27.39 -17.27
CA GLY A 293 10.42 26.79 -18.04
C GLY A 293 10.93 25.76 -19.06
N THR A 294 11.94 26.14 -19.85
CA THR A 294 12.55 25.26 -20.86
C THR A 294 13.35 24.12 -20.19
N ALA A 295 14.12 24.43 -19.15
CA ALA A 295 14.93 23.45 -18.43
C ALA A 295 14.07 22.37 -17.77
N MET A 296 12.99 22.74 -17.07
CA MET A 296 12.09 21.77 -16.45
C MET A 296 11.37 20.89 -17.46
N GLN A 297 11.17 21.37 -18.70
CA GLN A 297 10.59 20.57 -19.77
C GLN A 297 11.60 19.55 -20.34
N GLN A 298 12.85 19.97 -20.59
CA GLN A 298 13.87 19.10 -21.19
C GLN A 298 14.52 18.13 -20.20
N LEU A 299 14.67 18.54 -18.94
CA LEU A 299 15.40 17.81 -17.90
C LEU A 299 14.47 17.02 -16.95
N LYS A 300 13.18 16.95 -17.29
CA LYS A 300 12.16 16.29 -16.47
C LYS A 300 12.51 14.83 -16.19
N GLY A 301 12.62 14.48 -14.92
CA GLY A 301 12.96 13.12 -14.50
C GLY A 301 14.38 12.67 -14.87
N LYS A 302 15.23 13.56 -15.41
CA LYS A 302 16.64 13.30 -15.73
C LYS A 302 17.60 14.02 -14.79
N ALA A 303 17.11 15.06 -14.11
CA ALA A 303 17.87 15.84 -13.16
C ALA A 303 16.98 16.31 -11.98
N ASP A 304 17.63 16.59 -10.85
CA ASP A 304 16.97 17.17 -9.68
C ASP A 304 16.64 18.63 -9.94
N GLY A 305 15.35 19.00 -9.87
CA GLY A 305 14.88 20.36 -10.11
C GLY A 305 15.52 21.42 -9.22
N LYS A 306 15.92 21.09 -7.98
CA LYS A 306 16.67 22.03 -7.13
C LYS A 306 18.09 22.24 -7.63
N LYS A 307 18.75 21.18 -8.13
CA LYS A 307 20.08 21.30 -8.75
C LYS A 307 20.01 22.11 -10.04
N VAL A 308 18.98 21.89 -10.87
CA VAL A 308 18.71 22.70 -12.06
C VAL A 308 18.55 24.17 -11.68
N GLN A 309 17.71 24.47 -10.68
CA GLN A 309 17.50 25.84 -10.21
C GLN A 309 18.79 26.50 -9.71
N GLN A 310 19.58 25.77 -8.92
CA GLN A 310 20.84 26.28 -8.40
C GLN A 310 21.84 26.58 -9.51
N LEU A 311 22.04 25.65 -10.45
CA LEU A 311 22.94 25.83 -11.60
C LEU A 311 22.49 26.97 -12.53
N VAL A 312 21.19 27.09 -12.80
CA VAL A 312 20.64 28.20 -13.58
C VAL A 312 20.91 29.53 -12.87
N LYS A 313 20.70 29.58 -11.56
CA LYS A 313 20.96 30.78 -10.76
C LYS A 313 22.45 31.14 -10.78
N ASP A 314 23.34 30.16 -10.61
CA ASP A 314 24.78 30.38 -10.60
C ASP A 314 25.32 30.84 -11.96
N LYS A 315 24.70 30.42 -13.07
CA LYS A 315 25.06 30.85 -14.43
C LYS A 315 24.46 32.19 -14.88
N LEU A 316 23.43 32.68 -14.18
CA LEU A 316 22.72 33.95 -14.48
C LEU A 316 22.95 35.05 -13.41
N ALA A 317 23.81 34.77 -12.43
CA ALA A 317 24.25 35.71 -11.41
C ALA A 317 25.36 36.62 -11.96
#